data_AF-A0A075FKC3-F1
#
_entry.id   AF-A0A075FKC3-F1
#
_cell.length_a   1.000
_cell.length_b   1.000
_cell.length_c   1.000
_cell.angle_alpha   90.00
_cell.angle_beta   90.00
_cell.angle_gamma   90.00
#
_symmetry.space_group_name_H-M   'P 1'
#
loop_
_entity.id
_entity.type
_entity.pdbx_description
1 polymer ?
#
loop_
_entity_poly.entity_id
_entity_poly.type
_entity_poly.pdbx_seq_one_letter_code
_entity_poly.pdbx_strand_id
1 'polypeptide(L)' 'MDVCNKLHRKLRKDFRYGLVWGKSVKFGGQRVGLNHVLLDEDVLTVIKAKGT' A
#
# COMPACT_ATOMS: atom_id res chain seq x y z
N MET A 1 1.03 7.83 2.55
CA MET A 1 1.91 7.55 3.71
C MET A 1 1.14 7.29 5.02
N ASP A 2 -0.15 7.64 5.10
CA ASP A 2 -0.95 7.55 6.33
C ASP A 2 -1.38 6.15 6.72
N VAL A 3 -1.75 5.31 5.75
CA VAL A 3 -2.28 3.96 6.05
C VAL A 3 -1.25 3.08 6.75
N CYS A 4 0.01 3.12 6.31
CA CYS A 4 1.07 2.35 6.97
C CYS A 4 1.35 2.84 8.39
N ASN A 5 1.33 4.16 8.62
CA ASN A 5 1.54 4.75 9.94
C ASN A 5 0.36 4.49 10.89
N LYS A 6 -0.87 4.48 10.38
CA LYS A 6 -2.10 4.16 11.13
C LYS A 6 -2.19 2.67 11.49
N LEU A 7 -1.75 1.78 10.60
CA LEU A 7 -1.81 0.34 10.85
C LEU A 7 -0.71 -0.10 11.84
N HIS A 8 0.56 0.25 11.58
CA HIS A 8 1.65 -0.02 12.51
C HIS A 8 2.95 0.71 12.14
N ARG A 9 3.63 1.34 13.10
CA ARG A 9 4.86 2.12 12.87
C ARG A 9 6.00 1.34 12.17
N LYS A 10 6.13 0.03 12.44
CA LYS A 10 7.13 -0.82 11.78
C LYS A 10 6.75 -1.22 10.35
N LEU A 11 5.45 -1.20 10.01
CA LEU A 11 5.00 -1.60 8.68
C LEU A 11 5.59 -0.72 7.58
N ARG A 12 5.78 0.57 7.87
CA ARG A 12 6.43 1.50 6.94
C ARG A 12 7.88 1.12 6.62
N LYS A 13 8.62 0.56 7.59
CA LYS A 13 10.00 0.09 7.38
C LYS A 13 10.03 -1.19 6.55
N ASP A 14 9.09 -2.08 6.80
CA ASP A 14 9.04 -3.37 6.11
C ASP A 14 8.29 -3.29 4.77
N PHE A 15 7.72 -2.14 4.40
CA PHE A 15 6.94 -1.97 3.17
C PHE A 15 7.83 -2.03 1.94
N ARG A 16 7.57 -2.99 1.05
CA ARG A 16 8.26 -3.08 -0.25
C ARG A 16 7.45 -2.40 -1.36
N TYR A 17 6.18 -2.76 -1.49
CA TYR A 17 5.22 -2.15 -2.40
C TYR A 17 3.79 -2.54 -2.00
N GLY A 18 2.82 -1.79 -2.50
CA GLY A 18 1.40 -2.11 -2.38
C GLY A 18 0.83 -2.58 -3.71
N LEU A 19 -0.25 -3.34 -3.67
CA LEU A 19 -1.13 -3.59 -4.81
C LEU A 19 -2.50 -3.00 -4.47
N VAL A 20 -3.09 -2.25 -5.38
CA VAL A 20 -4.39 -1.61 -5.17
C VAL A 20 -5.41 -2.11 -6.16
N TRP A 21 -6.63 -2.35 -5.69
CA TRP A 21 -7.81 -2.61 -6.50
C TRP A 21 -8.89 -1.61 -6.10
N GLY A 22 -9.31 -0.78 -7.05
CA GLY A 22 -10.33 0.24 -6.80
C GLY A 22 -10.18 1.42 -7.76
N LYS A 23 -10.82 2.54 -7.41
CA LYS A 23 -10.95 3.70 -8.30
C LYS A 23 -9.70 4.57 -8.33
N SER A 24 -8.77 4.41 -7.38
CA SER A 24 -7.53 5.20 -7.35
C SER A 24 -6.46 4.75 -8.35
N VAL A 25 -6.66 3.60 -9.02
CA VAL A 25 -5.72 3.05 -10.00
C VAL A 25 -6.42 2.81 -11.33
N LYS A 26 -5.65 2.83 -12.43
CA LYS A 26 -6.21 2.60 -13.77
C LYS A 26 -6.52 1.13 -14.02
N PHE A 27 -5.76 0.23 -13.39
CA PHE A 27 -5.89 -1.21 -13.53
C PHE A 27 -5.82 -1.86 -12.15
N GLY A 28 -6.71 -2.82 -11.87
CA GLY A 28 -6.68 -3.57 -10.62
C GLY A 28 -5.37 -4.35 -10.47
N GLY A 29 -4.79 -4.32 -9.27
CA GLY A 29 -3.48 -4.94 -9.00
C GLY A 29 -2.30 -4.08 -9.44
N GLN A 30 -2.50 -2.78 -9.68
CA GLN A 30 -1.41 -1.87 -9.98
C GLN A 30 -0.47 -1.75 -8.77
N ARG A 31 0.84 -1.83 -9.03
CA ARG A 31 1.88 -1.64 -8.01
C ARG A 31 1.98 -0.18 -7.62
N VAL A 32 1.89 0.08 -6.33
CA VAL A 32 1.92 1.43 -5.77
C VAL A 32 3.01 1.57 -4.71
N GLY A 33 3.55 2.78 -4.60
CA GLY A 33 4.49 3.17 -3.56
C GLY A 33 3.79 3.80 -2.35
N LEU A 34 4.59 4.24 -1.38
CA LEU A 34 4.11 4.90 -0.15
C LEU A 34 3.40 6.25 -0.38
N ASN A 35 3.62 6.85 -1.56
CA ASN A 35 3.06 8.15 -1.96
C ASN A 35 1.69 8.03 -2.65
N HIS A 36 1.18 6.82 -2.84
CA HIS A 36 -0.14 6.62 -3.45
C HIS A 36 -1.25 7.11 -2.54
N VAL A 37 -2.20 7.84 -3.13
CA VAL A 37 -3.40 8.32 -2.46
C VAL A 37 -4.52 7.33 -2.73
N LEU A 38 -5.00 6.68 -1.68
CA LEU A 38 -6.15 5.79 -1.76
C LEU A 38 -7.44 6.62 -1.78
N LEU A 39 -8.43 6.09 -2.46
CA LEU A 39 -9.80 6.54 -2.43
C LEU A 39 -10.65 5.61 -1.56
N ASP A 40 -11.84 6.07 -1.21
CA ASP A 40 -12.80 5.25 -0.48
C ASP A 40 -13.13 3.96 -1.27
N GLU A 41 -13.39 2.89 -0.52
CA GLU A 41 -13.60 1.52 -1.04
C GLU A 41 -12.40 0.86 -1.75
N ASP A 42 -11.22 1.48 -1.79
CA ASP A 42 -10.03 0.84 -2.33
C ASP A 42 -9.56 -0.33 -1.46
N VAL A 43 -9.21 -1.44 -2.10
CA VAL A 43 -8.54 -2.58 -1.47
C VAL A 43 -7.04 -2.44 -1.67
N LEU A 44 -6.28 -2.34 -0.57
CA LEU A 44 -4.82 -2.31 -0.57
C LEU A 44 -4.24 -3.62 0.00
N THR A 45 -3.44 -4.32 -0.80
CA THR A 45 -2.57 -5.40 -0.31
C THR A 45 -1.16 -4.88 -0.08
N VAL A 46 -0.66 -5.01 1.15
CA VAL A 46 0.68 -4.58 1.53
C VAL A 46 1.65 -5.75 1.39
N ILE A 47 2.69 -5.59 0.58
CA ILE A 47 3.76 -6.57 0.42
C ILE A 47 4.97 -6.12 1.24
N LYS A 48 5.43 -7.01 2.14
CA LYS A 48 6.61 -6.78 2.98
C LYS A 48 7.89 -7.17 2.24
N ALA A 49 8.96 -6.42 2.49
CA ALA A 49 10.31 -6.85 2.12
C ALA A 49 10.66 -8.06 3.00
N LYS A 50 11.22 -9.12 2.39
CA LYS A 50 11.79 -10.22 3.19
C LYS A 50 12.96 -9.63 3.97
N GLY A 51 12.85 -9.65 5.31
CA GLY A 51 14.00 -9.40 6.16
C GLY A 51 15.06 -10.46 5.87
N THR A 52 16.27 -10.01 5.58
CA THR A 52 17.48 -10.81 5.81
C THR A 52 17.59 -11.18 7.27
#